data_AF-A0A835MBR9-F1
#
_entry.id   AF-A0A835MBR9-F1
#
_cell.length_a   1.000
_cell.length_b   1.000
_cell.length_c   1.000
_cell.angle_alpha   90.00
_cell.angle_beta   90.00
_cell.angle_gamma   90.00
#
_symmetry.space_group_name_H-M   'P 1'
#
loop_
_entity.id
_entity.type
_entity.pdbx_description
1 polymer ?
#
loop_
_entity_poly.entity_id
_entity_poly.type
_entity_poly.pdbx_seq_one_letter_code
_entity_poly.pdbx_strand_id
1 'polypeptide(L)'
;MLPSQILRIGNKLSSRLIEEDYTIKRHEFILREDGNIVLRTMTRPTEGFYSAYWSSTTTEGSELVFDQSASIYLTLNNRSMYIYVSSGRPNSARDYYQRAILDFDGVLRQYTYPKTSPLNGSWPDLSHGLFHCLYHAISVN
;
A
#
# COMPACT_ATOMS: atom_id res chain seq x y z
N MET A 1 1.86 -1.90 5.16
CA MET A 1 3.23 -2.26 4.76
C MET A 1 4.18 -1.13 5.15
N LEU A 2 5.37 -1.46 5.63
CA LEU A 2 6.44 -0.55 6.01
C LEU A 2 7.65 -0.72 5.08
N PRO A 3 8.55 0.27 4.98
CA PRO A 3 9.81 0.10 4.28
C PRO A 3 10.56 -1.15 4.73
N SER A 4 11.26 -1.81 3.79
CA SER A 4 11.91 -3.12 3.93
C SER A 4 10.98 -4.33 4.07
N GLN A 5 9.66 -4.16 3.99
CA GLN A 5 8.73 -5.28 3.97
C GLN A 5 8.53 -5.81 2.55
N ILE A 6 8.26 -7.12 2.48
CA ILE A 6 7.97 -7.85 1.26
C ILE A 6 6.65 -8.57 1.45
N LEU A 7 5.72 -8.42 0.51
CA LEU A 7 4.51 -9.24 0.41
C LEU A 7 4.74 -10.31 -0.66
N ARG A 8 4.61 -11.56 -0.25
CA ARG A 8 4.72 -12.73 -1.15
C ARG A 8 3.35 -13.13 -1.68
N ILE A 9 3.36 -14.02 -2.66
CA ILE A 9 2.16 -14.69 -3.15
C ILE A 9 1.28 -15.17 -2.00
N GLY A 10 -0.03 -14.88 -2.09
CA GLY A 10 -1.03 -15.20 -1.08
C GLY A 10 -1.09 -14.20 0.09
N ASN A 11 -0.09 -13.32 0.26
CA ASN A 11 -0.16 -12.23 1.23
C ASN A 11 -1.02 -11.08 0.70
N LYS A 12 -1.66 -10.36 1.63
CA LYS A 12 -2.59 -9.28 1.31
C LYS A 12 -2.49 -8.12 2.28
N LEU A 13 -2.82 -6.94 1.79
CA LEU A 13 -3.24 -5.81 2.61
C LEU A 13 -4.76 -5.79 2.62
N SER A 14 -5.33 -5.50 3.78
CA SER A 14 -6.78 -5.38 3.94
C SER A 14 -7.12 -3.99 4.44
N SER A 15 -8.20 -3.42 3.92
CA SER A 15 -8.72 -2.16 4.41
C SER A 15 -9.36 -2.31 5.77
N ARG A 16 -9.54 -1.17 6.43
CA ARG A 16 -10.47 -1.00 7.55
C ARG A 16 -11.91 -0.90 7.03
N LEU A 17 -12.89 -0.93 7.94
CA LEU A 17 -14.30 -0.80 7.58
C LEU A 17 -14.62 0.67 7.29
N ILE A 18 -14.21 1.52 8.23
CA ILE A 18 -14.27 2.97 8.23
C ILE A 18 -13.00 3.49 8.92
N GLU A 19 -12.82 4.81 8.99
CA GLU A 19 -11.61 5.43 9.54
C GLU A 19 -11.31 4.97 10.99
N GLU A 20 -12.35 4.88 11.82
CA GLU A 20 -12.27 4.55 13.24
C GLU A 20 -12.43 3.04 13.56
N ASP A 21 -12.84 2.21 12.60
CA ASP A 21 -13.17 0.79 12.85
C ASP A 21 -12.25 -0.18 12.10
N TYR A 22 -11.42 -0.87 12.88
CA TYR A 22 -10.44 -1.86 12.42
C TYR A 22 -10.95 -3.30 12.44
N THR A 23 -12.18 -3.54 12.89
CA THR A 23 -12.69 -4.89 13.15
C THR A 23 -13.06 -5.64 11.88
N ILE A 24 -13.57 -4.93 10.87
CA ILE A 24 -14.07 -5.52 9.63
C ILE A 24 -13.27 -5.02 8.42
N LYS A 25 -12.92 -5.96 7.53
CA LYS A 25 -12.18 -5.70 6.30
C LYS A 25 -13.13 -5.63 5.12
N ARG A 26 -13.01 -4.59 4.29
CA ARG A 26 -13.91 -4.34 3.14
C ARG A 26 -13.22 -4.51 1.79
N HIS A 27 -11.97 -4.08 1.68
CA HIS A 27 -11.17 -4.20 0.47
C HIS A 27 -9.90 -5.00 0.72
N GLU A 28 -9.41 -5.65 -0.32
CA GLU A 28 -8.15 -6.37 -0.32
C GLU A 28 -7.28 -5.95 -1.51
N PHE A 29 -5.99 -5.80 -1.23
CA PHE A 29 -4.90 -5.71 -2.20
C PHE A 29 -4.07 -6.98 -2.03
N ILE A 30 -4.02 -7.84 -3.04
CA ILE A 30 -3.41 -9.18 -2.92
C ILE A 30 -2.55 -9.51 -4.15
N LEU A 31 -1.37 -10.06 -3.90
CA LEU A 31 -0.57 -10.74 -4.91
C LEU A 31 -1.05 -12.19 -4.99
N ARG A 32 -1.67 -12.54 -6.10
CA ARG A 32 -2.26 -13.87 -6.34
C ARG A 32 -1.21 -14.87 -6.83
N GLU A 33 -1.58 -16.15 -6.81
CA GLU A 33 -0.73 -17.26 -7.26
C GLU A 33 -0.40 -17.20 -8.76
N ASP A 34 -1.24 -16.56 -9.56
CA ASP A 34 -1.01 -16.30 -10.98
C ASP A 34 -0.04 -15.14 -11.23
N GLY A 35 0.55 -14.56 -10.18
CA GLY A 35 1.47 -13.43 -10.28
C GLY A 35 0.78 -12.10 -10.59
N ASN A 36 -0.54 -12.04 -10.54
CA ASN A 36 -1.32 -10.83 -10.70
C ASN A 36 -1.57 -10.16 -9.35
N ILE A 37 -1.45 -8.83 -9.30
CA ILE A 37 -1.91 -8.03 -8.17
C ILE A 37 -3.33 -7.59 -8.47
N VAL A 38 -4.25 -7.79 -7.54
CA VAL A 38 -5.63 -7.31 -7.68
C VAL A 38 -6.08 -6.48 -6.48
N LEU A 39 -6.92 -5.51 -6.77
CA LEU A 39 -7.72 -4.75 -5.81
C LEU A 39 -9.19 -5.12 -5.97
N ARG A 40 -9.81 -5.56 -4.88
CA ARG A 40 -11.20 -6.04 -4.89
C ARG A 40 -11.93 -5.78 -3.59
N THR A 41 -13.25 -5.80 -3.66
CA THR A 41 -14.14 -5.63 -2.51
C THR A 41 -14.64 -6.98 -2.02
N MET A 42 -14.61 -7.21 -0.72
CA MET A 42 -15.17 -8.40 -0.09
C MET A 42 -16.69 -8.27 0.03
N THR A 43 -17.42 -9.33 -0.31
CA THR A 43 -18.85 -9.44 -0.01
C THR A 43 -18.97 -9.86 1.45
N ARG A 44 -19.47 -8.95 2.30
CA ARG A 44 -19.83 -9.27 3.69
C ARG A 44 -21.35 -9.53 3.77
N PRO A 45 -21.79 -10.51 4.59
CA PRO A 45 -21.01 -11.31 5.55
C PRO A 45 -20.38 -12.59 4.98
N THR A 46 -20.72 -12.97 3.75
CA THR A 46 -20.43 -14.29 3.13
C THR A 46 -18.96 -14.56 2.78
N GLU A 47 -18.02 -13.70 3.16
CA GLU A 47 -16.57 -13.74 2.89
C GLU A 47 -16.17 -13.97 1.41
N GLY A 48 -17.10 -13.82 0.47
CA GLY A 48 -16.82 -13.82 -0.96
C GLY A 48 -16.18 -12.52 -1.45
N PHE A 49 -16.03 -12.40 -2.77
CA PHE A 49 -15.43 -11.24 -3.41
C PHE A 49 -16.28 -10.78 -4.59
N TYR A 50 -16.41 -9.46 -4.74
CA TYR A 50 -16.80 -8.88 -6.02
C TYR A 50 -15.67 -9.01 -7.03
N SER A 51 -15.99 -8.78 -8.32
CA SER A 51 -14.98 -8.62 -9.36
C SER A 51 -13.94 -7.57 -8.95
N ALA A 52 -12.68 -7.83 -9.29
CA ALA A 52 -11.61 -6.87 -9.04
C ALA A 52 -11.92 -5.57 -9.81
N TYR A 53 -11.83 -4.44 -9.12
CA TYR A 53 -11.99 -3.14 -9.74
C TYR A 53 -10.65 -2.60 -10.29
N TRP A 54 -9.53 -3.21 -9.90
CA TRP A 54 -8.23 -3.00 -10.54
C TRP A 54 -7.37 -4.26 -10.51
N SER A 55 -6.49 -4.38 -11.51
CA SER A 55 -5.55 -5.50 -11.71
C SER A 55 -4.27 -4.98 -12.35
N SER A 56 -3.10 -5.47 -11.91
CA SER A 56 -1.82 -5.15 -12.57
C SER A 56 -1.69 -5.83 -13.94
N THR A 57 -2.52 -6.84 -14.22
CA THR A 57 -2.51 -7.64 -15.47
C THR A 57 -1.19 -8.40 -15.70
N THR A 58 -0.43 -8.59 -14.62
CA THR A 58 0.83 -9.32 -14.62
C THR A 58 0.59 -10.81 -14.44
N THR A 59 1.41 -11.65 -15.06
CA THR A 59 1.30 -13.12 -14.98
C THR A 59 2.53 -13.77 -14.33
N GLU A 60 3.52 -12.98 -13.94
CA GLU A 60 4.83 -13.45 -13.46
C GLU A 60 5.32 -12.67 -12.23
N GLY A 61 4.41 -11.99 -11.53
CA GLY A 61 4.72 -11.32 -10.28
C GLY A 61 5.12 -12.33 -9.19
N SER A 62 6.21 -12.05 -8.48
CA SER A 62 6.76 -12.94 -7.45
C SER A 62 6.73 -12.33 -6.06
N GLU A 63 7.19 -11.08 -5.91
CA GLU A 63 7.22 -10.38 -4.63
C GLU A 63 6.87 -8.90 -4.83
N LEU A 64 5.97 -8.36 -4.00
CA LEU A 64 5.79 -6.92 -3.89
C LEU A 64 6.72 -6.40 -2.80
N VAL A 65 7.63 -5.51 -3.17
CA VAL A 65 8.67 -4.97 -2.30
C VAL A 65 8.36 -3.52 -1.99
N PHE A 66 8.44 -3.16 -0.71
CA PHE A 66 8.55 -1.77 -0.27
C PHE A 66 9.98 -1.54 0.19
N ASP A 67 10.78 -0.84 -0.59
CA ASP A 67 12.21 -0.69 -0.30
C ASP A 67 12.52 0.50 0.63
N GLN A 68 13.80 0.68 0.98
CA GLN A 68 14.26 1.78 1.82
C GLN A 68 14.33 3.13 1.10
N SER A 69 14.36 3.10 -0.23
CA SER A 69 14.20 4.28 -1.08
C SER A 69 12.73 4.75 -1.13
N ALA A 70 11.85 4.02 -0.43
CA ALA A 70 10.43 4.22 -0.35
C ALA A 70 9.64 3.92 -1.64
N SER A 71 10.24 3.18 -2.57
CA SER A 71 9.55 2.70 -3.76
C SER A 71 8.75 1.45 -3.43
N ILE A 72 7.58 1.31 -4.05
CA ILE A 72 6.77 0.10 -4.01
C ILE A 72 6.73 -0.48 -5.41
N TYR A 73 7.25 -1.70 -5.58
CA TYR A 73 7.33 -2.36 -6.88
C TYR A 73 7.10 -3.86 -6.78
N LEU A 74 6.57 -4.44 -7.85
CA LEU A 74 6.44 -5.88 -8.05
C LEU A 74 7.67 -6.40 -8.77
N THR A 75 8.37 -7.38 -8.22
CA THR A 75 9.42 -8.13 -8.92
C THR A 75 8.81 -9.23 -9.77
N LEU A 76 9.34 -9.43 -10.96
CA LEU A 76 8.95 -10.54 -11.83
C LEU A 76 9.85 -11.76 -11.60
N ASN A 77 9.45 -12.93 -12.11
CA ASN A 77 10.13 -14.22 -11.89
C ASN A 77 11.65 -14.23 -12.17
N ASN A 78 12.14 -13.38 -13.08
CA ASN A 78 13.57 -13.27 -13.37
C ASN A 78 14.34 -12.30 -12.44
N ARG A 79 13.68 -11.66 -11.48
CA ARG A 79 14.18 -10.69 -10.47
C ARG A 79 14.93 -9.46 -10.99
N SER A 80 15.21 -9.40 -12.29
CA SER A 80 15.83 -8.27 -12.98
C SER A 80 14.82 -7.26 -13.51
N MET A 81 13.56 -7.69 -13.69
CA MET A 81 12.46 -6.82 -14.09
C MET A 81 11.54 -6.53 -12.92
N TYR A 82 11.10 -5.27 -12.82
CA TYR A 82 10.13 -4.84 -11.83
C TYR A 82 9.13 -3.85 -12.43
N ILE A 83 7.92 -3.82 -11.86
CA ILE A 83 6.85 -2.89 -12.21
C ILE A 83 6.61 -2.01 -10.99
N TYR A 84 6.81 -0.70 -11.15
CA TYR A 84 6.48 0.24 -10.08
C TYR A 84 4.97 0.29 -9.89
N VAL A 85 4.56 0.13 -8.63
CA VAL A 85 3.19 0.32 -8.20
C VAL A 85 3.06 1.77 -7.74
N SER A 86 4.02 2.29 -6.96
CA SER A 86 4.04 3.70 -6.56
C SER A 86 4.35 4.65 -7.73
N SER A 87 3.59 5.74 -7.85
CA SER A 87 3.87 6.84 -8.77
C SER A 87 4.73 7.92 -8.11
N GLY A 88 5.54 8.63 -8.90
CA GLY A 88 6.39 9.73 -8.42
C GLY A 88 7.72 9.29 -7.80
N ARG A 89 8.51 10.27 -7.35
CA ARG A 89 9.74 10.04 -6.58
C ARG A 89 9.43 10.19 -5.10
N PRO A 90 9.23 9.10 -4.34
CA PRO A 90 8.96 9.20 -2.93
C PRO A 90 10.18 9.78 -2.20
N ASN A 91 9.93 10.56 -1.14
CA ASN A 91 11.00 11.01 -0.26
C ASN A 91 11.68 9.78 0.36
N SER A 92 12.99 9.83 0.63
CA SER A 92 13.69 8.66 1.20
C SER A 92 13.14 8.29 2.59
N ALA A 93 13.05 6.99 2.90
CA ALA A 93 12.73 6.52 4.25
C ALA A 93 13.81 6.88 5.28
N ARG A 94 14.97 7.38 4.84
CA ARG A 94 16.00 7.96 5.70
C ARG A 94 15.46 9.18 6.45
N ASP A 95 14.81 10.10 5.76
CA ASP A 95 14.40 11.40 6.31
C ASP A 95 12.91 11.44 6.69
N TYR A 96 12.13 10.43 6.29
CA TYR A 96 10.69 10.35 6.54
C TYR A 96 10.30 9.00 7.15
N TYR A 97 9.36 9.04 8.10
CA TYR A 97 8.56 7.87 8.45
C TYR A 97 7.55 7.61 7.36
N GLN A 98 7.40 6.35 6.96
CA GLN A 98 6.53 5.99 5.84
C GLN A 98 5.78 4.70 6.07
N ARG A 99 4.59 4.62 5.48
CA ARG A 99 3.78 3.41 5.43
C ARG A 99 2.89 3.40 4.20
N ALA A 100 2.66 2.23 3.63
CA ALA A 100 1.64 2.01 2.62
C ALA A 100 0.47 1.26 3.25
N ILE A 101 -0.74 1.77 3.09
CA ILE A 101 -1.96 1.15 3.63
C ILE A 101 -3.03 1.11 2.55
N LEU A 102 -3.87 0.07 2.60
CA LEU A 102 -5.12 0.05 1.86
C LEU A 102 -6.17 0.72 2.74
N ASP A 103 -6.67 1.89 2.33
CA ASP A 103 -7.64 2.64 3.11
C ASP A 103 -9.06 2.09 2.95
N PHE A 104 -9.95 2.57 3.83
CA PHE A 104 -11.35 2.14 3.91
C PHE A 104 -12.13 2.34 2.61
N ASP A 105 -11.70 3.25 1.74
CA ASP A 105 -12.28 3.52 0.42
C ASP A 105 -11.72 2.64 -0.70
N GLY A 106 -10.80 1.72 -0.38
CA GLY A 106 -10.21 0.78 -1.33
C GLY A 106 -9.00 1.32 -2.08
N VAL A 107 -8.49 2.51 -1.74
CA VAL A 107 -7.30 3.07 -2.39
C VAL A 107 -6.04 2.69 -1.60
N LEU A 108 -5.03 2.16 -2.30
CA LEU A 108 -3.71 1.96 -1.72
C LEU A 108 -2.98 3.32 -1.67
N ARG A 109 -2.69 3.80 -0.47
CA ARG A 109 -2.01 5.09 -0.24
C ARG A 109 -0.67 4.89 0.44
N GLN A 110 0.31 5.67 0.00
CA GLN A 110 1.60 5.81 0.67
C GLN A 110 1.63 7.11 1.46
N TYR A 111 1.75 6.99 2.78
CA TYR A 111 1.84 8.11 3.70
C TYR A 111 3.29 8.39 4.07
N THR A 112 3.63 9.67 4.16
CA THR A 112 4.96 10.13 4.57
C THR A 112 4.85 11.17 5.69
N TYR A 113 5.78 11.13 6.63
CA TYR A 113 5.88 12.09 7.72
C TYR A 113 7.35 12.44 7.98
N PRO A 114 7.77 13.71 7.91
CA PRO A 114 9.16 14.11 8.15
C PRO A 114 9.63 13.66 9.53
N LYS A 115 10.86 13.13 9.63
CA LYS A 115 11.45 12.80 10.94
C LYS A 115 11.89 14.06 11.70
N THR A 116 12.20 15.12 10.97
CA THR A 116 12.53 16.43 11.51
C THR A 116 11.32 17.36 11.34
N SER A 117 10.71 17.76 12.46
CA SER A 117 9.64 18.78 12.43
C SER A 117 10.26 20.15 12.10
N PRO A 118 9.63 20.95 11.20
CA PRO A 118 9.95 22.38 11.06
C PRO A 118 9.57 23.21 12.28
N LEU A 119 8.76 22.66 13.19
CA LEU A 119 8.24 23.32 14.37
C LEU A 119 8.97 22.77 15.60
N ASN A 120 9.65 23.66 16.32
CA ASN A 120 10.38 23.44 17.57
C ASN A 120 9.77 22.35 18.47
N GLY A 121 10.23 21.11 18.35
CA GLY A 121 10.13 20.08 19.39
C GLY A 121 8.75 19.52 19.76
N SER A 122 7.65 19.93 19.10
CA SER A 122 6.33 19.35 19.39
C SER A 122 5.99 18.24 18.39
N TRP A 123 5.68 17.06 18.91
CA TRP A 123 4.98 16.03 18.14
C TRP A 123 3.55 16.55 17.87
N PRO A 124 3.05 16.55 16.62
CA PRO A 124 1.64 16.76 16.38
C PRO A 124 0.87 15.57 16.96
N ASP A 125 -0.27 15.87 17.58
CA ASP A 125 -1.20 14.89 18.12
C ASP A 125 -1.54 13.84 17.05
N LEU A 126 -1.20 12.57 17.34
CA LEU A 126 -1.37 11.45 16.40
C LEU A 126 -2.84 11.01 16.27
N SER A 127 -3.75 11.60 17.07
CA SER A 127 -5.19 11.31 17.02
C SER A 127 -5.89 11.94 15.82
N HIS A 128 -5.34 13.01 15.25
CA HIS A 128 -5.86 13.67 14.05
C HIS A 128 -4.74 13.81 13.02
N GLY A 129 -4.82 12.98 11.97
CA GLY A 129 -3.77 12.76 10.99
C GLY A 129 -3.13 14.03 10.43
N LEU A 130 -1.82 14.15 10.62
CA LEU A 130 -0.94 14.92 9.73
C LEU A 130 0.23 14.06 9.27
N PHE A 131 -0.03 12.81 8.85
CA PHE A 131 0.70 12.35 7.70
C PHE A 131 0.25 13.25 6.57
N HIS A 132 1.13 14.15 6.09
CA HIS A 132 0.83 14.86 4.85
C HIS A 132 0.66 13.77 3.79
N CYS A 133 -0.58 13.53 3.39
CA CYS A 133 -0.87 12.82 2.16
C CYS A 133 -0.47 13.81 1.06
N LEU A 134 0.83 13.93 0.78
CA LEU A 134 1.28 14.40 -0.52
C LEU A 134 0.75 13.33 -1.49
N TYR A 135 -0.45 13.60 -2.00
CA TYR A 135 -1.28 12.68 -2.77
C TYR A 135 -0.49 12.06 -3.92
N HIS A 136 0.19 10.96 -3.63
CA HIS A 136 0.42 9.93 -4.61
C HIS A 136 -0.62 8.88 -4.26
N ALA A 137 -1.84 9.10 -4.76
CA ALA A 137 -2.64 7.94 -5.14
C ALA A 137 -1.68 7.14 -6.02
N ILE A 138 -1.36 5.93 -5.57
CA ILE A 138 -0.58 4.98 -6.33
C ILE A 138 -1.36 4.86 -7.64
N SER A 139 -0.86 5.53 -8.67
CA SER A 139 -1.56 5.70 -9.93
C SER A 139 -1.53 4.34 -10.58
N VAL A 140 -2.60 3.62 -10.34
CA VAL A 140 -2.95 2.38 -10.98
C VAL A 140 -3.38 2.70 -12.42
N ASN A 141 -2.43 3.21 -13.22
CA ASN A 141 -2.55 3.40 -14.66
C ASN A 141 -2.40 2.06 -15.37
#